data_AF-A0A1G6WFQ8-F1
#
_entry.id   AF-A0A1G6WFQ8-F1
#
_cell.length_a   1.000
_cell.length_b   1.000
_cell.length_c   1.000
_cell.angle_alpha   90.00
_cell.angle_beta   90.00
_cell.angle_gamma   90.00
#
_symmetry.space_group_name_H-M   'P 1'
#
loop_
_entity.id
_entity.type
_entity.pdbx_description
1 polymer ?
#
loop_
_entity_poly.entity_id
_entity_poly.type
_entity_poly.pdbx_seq_one_letter_code
_entity_poly.pdbx_strand_id
1 'polypeptide(L)'
;MGRTELVQHLRELAEELGRSPTTEDMHEHGRYSAQAYYHYFDAWDETLEAAGLDATATTRANVIEDLQRIQDIVGNPSSWAEAIREHGQYPLSQVYSKFDDLESALDAAGIERQEPDTISQADVIKEISRLATDGTPPTADQMDEEGAYSARTCHDLFGSWSDALRAAGYKPPRTGNEYTKAELLDELERLAKEFGRSPTTREMREHGKYTASVYFRRFDSWNDAIRAAGYTPAASSPDASEQRIPASELLEEIDRLADQVGGRPTAEQMNEHGQYSVHAYVNRFDSWNNAIKRAGFSPFIGTSEDLFSREELITELRRLGNVVDRPPTVRQMTELGRYSPSPYKRRFGSWVEALRAAGFEPTTHQLRRYDPDSDETAADMTQ
;
A
#
# COMPACT_ATOMS: atom_id res chain seq x y z
N MET A 1 15.32 35.19 22.92
CA MET A 1 15.58 35.23 21.47
C MET A 1 14.53 36.13 20.84
N GLY A 2 14.94 37.22 20.20
CA GLY A 2 14.01 38.21 19.64
C GLY A 2 14.17 38.38 18.13
N ARG A 3 13.13 38.90 17.46
CA ARG A 3 13.11 39.17 16.01
C ARG A 3 14.38 39.86 15.49
N THR A 4 14.90 40.85 16.21
CA THR A 4 16.11 41.60 15.85
C THR A 4 17.40 40.76 15.89
N GLU A 5 17.49 39.81 16.82
CA GLU A 5 18.65 38.94 17.00
C GLU A 5 18.78 37.95 15.84
N LEU A 6 17.65 37.39 15.39
CA LEU A 6 17.57 36.49 14.24
C LEU A 6 17.93 37.21 12.93
N VAL A 7 17.45 38.43 12.74
CA VAL A 7 17.79 39.27 11.58
C VAL A 7 19.28 39.60 11.55
N GLN A 8 19.88 39.94 12.69
CA GLN A 8 21.32 40.22 12.79
C GLN A 8 22.16 38.97 12.49
N HIS A 9 21.78 37.82 13.04
CA HIS A 9 22.43 36.55 12.74
C HIS A 9 22.38 36.22 11.25
N LEU A 10 21.24 36.47 10.59
CA LEU A 10 21.08 36.19 9.17
C LEU A 10 21.97 37.08 8.29
N ARG A 11 22.20 38.33 8.69
CA ARG A 11 23.17 39.24 8.01
C ARG A 11 24.60 38.77 8.16
N GLU A 12 25.01 38.39 9.37
CA GLU A 12 26.37 37.89 9.64
C GLU A 12 26.66 36.63 8.82
N LEU A 13 25.70 35.71 8.76
CA LEU A 13 25.82 34.49 7.96
C LEU A 13 25.84 34.78 6.46
N ALA A 14 25.11 35.80 6.00
CA ALA A 14 25.19 36.24 4.60
C ALA A 14 26.57 36.81 4.23
N GLU A 15 27.19 37.56 5.13
CA GLU A 15 28.56 38.08 4.95
C GLU A 15 29.59 36.94 4.92
N GLU A 16 29.43 35.93 5.77
CA GLU A 16 30.30 34.76 5.81
C GLU A 16 30.20 33.92 4.52
N LEU A 17 28.99 33.69 4.04
CA LEU A 17 28.74 32.91 2.82
C LEU A 17 29.00 33.69 1.53
N GLY A 18 29.08 35.02 1.60
CA GLY A 18 29.14 35.91 0.43
C GLY A 18 27.89 35.87 -0.46
N ARG A 19 26.78 35.30 0.05
CA ARG A 19 25.48 35.18 -0.62
C ARG A 19 24.34 35.14 0.41
N SER A 20 23.11 35.37 -0.03
CA SER A 20 21.94 35.24 0.84
C SER A 20 21.79 33.79 1.36
N PRO A 21 21.63 33.57 2.68
CA PRO A 21 21.50 32.24 3.24
C PRO A 21 20.15 31.57 2.93
N THR A 22 20.18 30.27 2.70
CA THR A 22 19.02 29.40 2.51
C THR A 22 18.63 28.70 3.82
N THR A 23 17.49 28.00 3.83
CA THR A 23 17.10 27.18 4.99
C THR A 23 18.05 26.01 5.24
N GLU A 24 18.72 25.49 4.21
CA GLU A 24 19.74 24.45 4.37
C GLU A 24 21.02 25.03 4.98
N ASP A 25 21.41 26.25 4.59
CA ASP A 25 22.54 26.94 5.23
C ASP A 25 22.29 27.18 6.72
N MET A 26 21.03 27.32 7.15
CA MET A 26 20.70 27.39 8.59
C MET A 26 20.95 26.06 9.30
N HIS A 27 20.76 24.95 8.60
CA HIS A 27 20.98 23.61 9.13
C HIS A 27 22.48 23.28 9.18
N GLU A 28 23.24 23.67 8.15
CA GLU A 28 24.67 23.34 8.04
C GLU A 28 25.60 24.35 8.75
N HIS A 29 25.26 25.63 8.71
CA HIS A 29 26.14 26.73 9.16
C HIS A 29 25.47 27.68 10.17
N GLY A 30 24.15 27.59 10.35
CA GLY A 30 23.39 28.47 11.23
C GLY A 30 23.57 28.17 12.72
N ARG A 31 23.68 29.23 13.53
CA ARG A 31 23.56 29.13 15.00
C ARG A 31 22.13 28.79 15.45
N TYR A 32 21.15 29.09 14.62
CA TYR A 32 19.73 28.84 14.87
C TYR A 32 19.13 28.05 13.70
N SER A 33 18.22 27.13 14.00
CA SER A 33 17.51 26.39 12.95
C SER A 33 16.55 27.30 12.18
N ALA A 34 16.24 26.94 10.93
CA ALA A 34 15.24 27.65 10.13
C ALA A 34 13.87 27.76 10.85
N GLN A 35 13.52 26.77 11.67
CA GLN A 35 12.29 26.80 12.49
C GLN A 35 12.24 27.97 13.48
N ALA A 36 13.38 28.42 14.01
CA ALA A 36 13.45 29.56 14.92
C ALA A 36 12.99 30.86 14.25
N TYR A 37 13.20 30.99 12.94
CA TYR A 37 12.78 32.12 12.13
C TYR A 37 11.28 32.09 11.83
N TYR A 38 10.72 30.92 11.55
CA TYR A 38 9.27 30.75 11.33
C TYR A 38 8.39 31.06 12.55
N HIS A 39 8.98 31.22 13.73
CA HIS A 39 8.25 31.73 14.90
C HIS A 39 7.98 33.24 14.85
N TYR A 40 8.71 33.98 14.01
CA TYR A 40 8.66 35.45 13.92
C TYR A 40 8.38 35.99 12.52
N PHE A 41 8.52 35.16 11.49
CA PHE A 41 8.31 35.48 10.08
C PHE A 41 7.48 34.37 9.44
N ASP A 42 6.48 34.73 8.63
CA ASP A 42 5.56 33.74 8.06
C ASP A 42 6.18 33.02 6.85
N ALA A 43 7.23 33.61 6.26
CA ALA A 43 8.01 33.03 5.15
C ALA A 43 9.52 33.33 5.26
N TRP A 44 10.34 32.48 4.64
CA TRP A 44 11.80 32.66 4.60
C TRP A 44 12.18 33.94 3.82
N ASP A 45 11.46 34.24 2.75
CA ASP A 45 11.69 35.45 1.95
C ASP A 45 11.45 36.73 2.76
N GLU A 46 10.40 36.75 3.60
CA GLU A 46 10.13 37.87 4.52
C GLU A 46 11.27 38.06 5.54
N THR A 47 11.92 36.95 5.93
CA THR A 47 13.07 36.97 6.84
C THR A 47 14.29 37.62 6.17
N LEU A 48 14.54 37.28 4.90
CA LEU A 48 15.63 37.85 4.10
C LEU A 48 15.39 39.35 3.84
N GLU A 49 14.16 39.73 3.49
CA GLU A 49 13.75 41.13 3.34
C GLU A 49 13.95 41.93 4.63
N ALA A 50 13.57 41.38 5.79
CA ALA A 50 13.79 42.01 7.09
C ALA A 50 15.28 42.20 7.41
N ALA A 51 16.14 41.34 6.88
CA ALA A 51 17.59 41.46 6.94
C ALA A 51 18.16 42.41 5.89
N GLY A 52 17.36 42.98 4.99
CA GLY A 52 17.87 43.78 3.87
C GLY A 52 18.75 42.96 2.93
N LEU A 53 18.58 41.64 2.96
CA LEU A 53 19.19 40.71 2.02
C LEU A 53 18.19 40.53 0.90
N ASP A 54 18.66 40.52 -0.34
CA ASP A 54 17.79 40.06 -1.42
C ASP A 54 17.42 38.61 -1.11
N ALA A 55 16.13 38.36 -0.90
CA ALA A 55 15.56 37.04 -1.09
C ALA A 55 15.90 36.71 -2.52
N THR A 56 17.01 35.98 -2.74
CA THR A 56 17.69 35.91 -4.04
C THR A 56 16.61 35.82 -5.08
N ALA A 57 16.37 36.93 -5.77
CA ALA A 57 15.40 36.96 -6.85
C ALA A 57 16.11 36.28 -8.01
N THR A 58 16.52 35.03 -7.77
CA THR A 58 17.13 34.12 -8.71
C THR A 58 16.18 34.13 -9.86
N THR A 59 16.58 34.83 -10.91
CA THR A 59 15.75 34.91 -12.10
C THR A 59 15.89 33.59 -12.84
N ARG A 60 14.96 33.32 -13.74
CA ARG A 60 15.11 32.21 -14.68
C ARG A 60 16.46 32.26 -15.41
N ALA A 61 16.95 33.47 -15.71
CA ALA A 61 18.25 33.65 -16.38
C ALA A 61 19.44 33.21 -15.51
N ASN A 62 19.43 33.52 -14.21
CA ASN A 62 20.52 33.11 -13.31
C ASN A 62 20.64 31.58 -13.21
N VAL A 63 19.50 30.87 -13.14
CA VAL A 63 19.49 29.40 -13.13
C VAL A 63 19.99 28.85 -14.46
N ILE A 64 19.57 29.43 -15.59
CA ILE A 64 20.03 29.01 -16.92
C ILE A 64 21.55 29.16 -17.06
N GLU A 65 22.11 30.31 -16.68
CA GLU A 65 23.55 30.56 -16.72
C GLU A 65 24.32 29.57 -15.83
N ASP A 66 23.78 29.23 -14.65
CA ASP A 66 24.41 28.26 -13.75
C ASP A 66 24.37 26.84 -14.34
N LEU A 67 23.27 26.43 -14.97
CA LEU A 67 23.16 25.13 -15.64
C LEU A 67 24.12 25.01 -16.83
N GLN A 68 24.27 26.05 -17.64
CA GLN A 68 25.24 26.09 -18.74
C GLN A 68 26.67 26.00 -18.21
N ARG A 69 26.99 26.73 -17.14
CA ARG A 69 28.29 26.64 -16.48
C ARG A 69 28.57 25.24 -15.93
N ILE A 70 27.58 24.58 -15.34
CA ILE A 70 27.71 23.18 -14.89
C ILE A 70 27.98 22.28 -16.11
N GLN A 71 27.30 22.49 -17.24
CA GLN A 71 27.56 21.76 -18.49
C GLN A 71 29.00 21.90 -18.96
N ASP A 72 29.57 23.10 -18.88
CA ASP A 72 30.97 23.35 -19.26
C ASP A 72 31.97 22.62 -18.34
N ILE A 73 31.60 22.36 -17.08
CA ILE A 73 32.46 21.70 -16.10
C ILE A 73 32.38 20.18 -16.21
N VAL A 74 31.17 19.62 -16.25
CA VAL A 74 30.95 18.16 -16.17
C VAL A 74 30.51 17.53 -17.48
N GLY A 75 30.28 18.31 -18.54
CA GLY A 75 29.76 17.83 -19.81
C GLY A 75 28.28 17.44 -19.71
N ASN A 76 27.97 16.18 -20.01
CA ASN A 76 26.60 15.65 -19.94
C ASN A 76 26.53 14.56 -18.86
N PRO A 77 26.26 14.93 -17.59
CA PRO A 77 26.25 13.98 -16.48
C PRO A 77 25.05 13.04 -16.56
N SER A 78 25.19 11.81 -16.06
CA SER A 78 24.09 10.84 -15.95
C SER A 78 23.00 11.27 -14.97
N SER A 79 23.28 12.23 -14.08
CA SER A 79 22.31 12.85 -13.17
C SER A 79 22.59 14.34 -13.05
N TRP A 80 21.78 15.15 -13.72
CA TRP A 80 21.82 16.60 -13.58
C TRP A 80 21.48 17.06 -12.16
N ALA A 81 20.65 16.30 -11.43
CA ALA A 81 20.35 16.59 -10.04
C ALA A 81 21.59 16.47 -9.13
N GLU A 82 22.44 15.46 -9.32
CA GLU A 82 23.69 15.35 -8.57
C GLU A 82 24.72 16.40 -9.00
N ALA A 83 24.85 16.65 -10.30
CA ALA A 83 25.76 17.68 -10.80
C ALA A 83 25.42 19.08 -10.24
N ILE A 84 24.13 19.39 -10.07
CA ILE A 84 23.68 20.64 -9.43
C ILE A 84 23.99 20.64 -7.93
N ARG A 85 23.89 19.51 -7.22
CA ARG A 85 24.26 19.45 -5.80
C ARG A 85 25.75 19.62 -5.58
N GLU A 86 26.57 19.02 -6.44
CA GLU A 86 28.03 19.05 -6.29
C GLU A 86 28.67 20.33 -6.82
N HIS A 87 28.10 20.92 -7.88
CA HIS A 87 28.71 22.03 -8.59
C HIS A 87 27.82 23.27 -8.72
N GLY A 88 26.54 23.21 -8.38
CA GLY A 88 25.59 24.31 -8.58
C GLY A 88 25.78 25.46 -7.61
N GLN A 89 25.61 26.68 -8.12
CA GLN A 89 25.53 27.89 -7.29
C GLN A 89 24.14 28.04 -6.69
N TYR A 90 23.13 27.43 -7.31
CA TYR A 90 21.75 27.43 -6.84
C TYR A 90 21.27 25.99 -6.53
N PRO A 91 20.63 25.77 -5.37
CA PRO A 91 20.09 24.45 -5.03
C PRO A 91 18.90 24.09 -5.90
N LEU A 92 18.59 22.79 -6.00
CA LEU A 92 17.46 22.26 -6.78
C LEU A 92 16.11 22.91 -6.42
N SER A 93 15.92 23.32 -5.17
CA SER A 93 14.71 24.04 -4.74
C SER A 93 14.52 25.38 -5.47
N GLN A 94 15.60 26.10 -5.79
CA GLN A 94 15.54 27.32 -6.60
C GLN A 94 15.29 27.01 -8.07
N VAL A 95 15.80 25.88 -8.57
CA VAL A 95 15.49 25.41 -9.94
C VAL A 95 13.99 25.12 -10.07
N TYR A 96 13.43 24.33 -9.14
CA TYR A 96 12.00 23.98 -9.12
C TYR A 96 11.10 25.19 -8.88
N SER A 97 11.51 26.13 -8.02
CA SER A 97 10.77 27.37 -7.80
C SER A 97 10.62 28.21 -9.09
N LYS A 98 11.59 28.15 -10.01
CA LYS A 98 11.60 28.99 -11.22
C LYS A 98 11.07 28.28 -12.46
N PHE A 99 11.27 26.98 -12.59
CA PHE A 99 10.94 26.22 -13.80
C PHE A 99 9.93 25.09 -13.58
N ASP A 100 9.36 24.98 -12.37
CA ASP A 100 8.45 23.92 -11.92
C ASP A 100 9.12 22.53 -11.82
N ASP A 101 10.02 22.21 -12.75
CA ASP A 101 10.83 21.00 -12.78
C ASP A 101 12.24 21.26 -13.37
N LEU A 102 13.16 20.30 -13.21
CA LEU A 102 14.54 20.42 -13.69
C LEU A 102 14.64 20.35 -15.22
N GLU A 103 13.73 19.62 -15.87
CA GLU A 103 13.77 19.38 -17.30
C GLU A 103 13.43 20.65 -18.08
N SER A 104 12.40 21.36 -17.62
CA SER A 104 12.03 22.69 -18.09
C SER A 104 13.18 23.70 -17.95
N ALA A 105 14.01 23.59 -16.92
CA ALA A 105 15.18 24.43 -16.72
C ALA A 105 16.34 24.10 -17.69
N LEU A 106 16.61 22.81 -17.90
CA LEU A 106 17.63 22.33 -18.84
C LEU A 106 17.27 22.67 -20.29
N ASP A 107 15.99 22.53 -20.66
CA ASP A 107 15.48 22.92 -21.99
C ASP A 107 15.62 24.42 -22.22
N ALA A 108 15.28 25.24 -21.21
CA ALA A 108 15.46 26.69 -21.27
C ALA A 108 16.93 27.11 -21.34
N ALA A 109 17.84 26.27 -20.83
CA ALA A 109 19.28 26.47 -20.92
C ALA A 109 19.89 26.01 -22.26
N GLY A 110 19.09 25.42 -23.16
CA GLY A 110 19.57 24.89 -24.45
C GLY A 110 20.46 23.66 -24.31
N ILE A 111 20.35 22.95 -23.18
CA ILE A 111 21.15 21.77 -22.87
C ILE A 111 20.46 20.56 -23.51
N GLU A 112 20.94 20.17 -24.70
CA GLU A 112 20.54 18.90 -25.32
C GLU A 112 21.01 17.74 -24.43
N ARG A 113 20.08 17.18 -23.68
CA ARG A 113 20.28 15.93 -22.97
C ARG A 113 20.56 14.84 -24.00
N GLN A 114 21.64 14.08 -23.82
CA GLN A 114 21.60 12.72 -24.34
C GLN A 114 20.46 12.09 -23.57
N GLU A 115 19.41 11.65 -24.26
CA GLU A 115 18.42 10.78 -23.63
C GLU A 115 19.23 9.71 -22.89
N PRO A 116 19.07 9.57 -21.55
CA PRO A 116 19.74 8.48 -20.86
C PRO A 116 19.22 7.24 -21.57
N ASP A 117 20.09 6.53 -22.32
CA ASP A 117 19.72 5.42 -23.23
C ASP A 117 18.49 4.74 -22.67
N THR A 118 17.29 5.12 -23.15
CA THR A 118 16.07 4.64 -22.51
C THR A 118 16.07 3.17 -22.81
N ILE A 119 16.31 2.37 -21.78
CA ILE A 119 16.51 0.93 -21.88
C ILE A 119 15.41 0.40 -22.78
N SER A 120 15.77 -0.07 -23.98
CA SER A 120 14.77 -0.48 -24.94
C SER A 120 14.31 -1.90 -24.63
N GLN A 121 13.13 -2.28 -25.13
CA GLN A 121 12.71 -3.68 -25.10
C GLN A 121 13.77 -4.60 -25.74
N ALA A 122 14.49 -4.14 -26.76
CA ALA A 122 15.52 -4.93 -27.42
C ALA A 122 16.73 -5.19 -26.50
N ASP A 123 17.12 -4.22 -25.67
CA ASP A 123 18.24 -4.34 -24.74
C ASP A 123 17.92 -5.34 -23.62
N VAL A 124 16.71 -5.27 -23.08
CA VAL A 124 16.22 -6.25 -22.09
C VAL A 124 16.13 -7.65 -22.67
N ILE A 125 15.63 -7.82 -23.91
CA ILE A 125 15.58 -9.13 -24.58
C ILE A 125 16.98 -9.71 -24.73
N LYS A 126 17.94 -8.90 -25.17
CA LYS A 126 19.35 -9.31 -25.31
C LYS A 126 19.93 -9.75 -23.97
N GLU A 127 19.59 -9.05 -22.89
CA GLU A 127 20.07 -9.37 -21.55
C GLU A 127 19.44 -10.66 -21.00
N ILE A 128 18.13 -10.88 -21.22
CA ILE A 128 17.46 -12.15 -20.90
C ILE A 128 18.14 -13.31 -21.64
N SER A 129 18.44 -13.14 -22.93
CA SER A 129 19.14 -14.17 -23.71
C SER A 129 20.58 -14.39 -23.25
N ARG A 130 21.27 -13.37 -22.73
CA ARG A 130 22.64 -13.48 -22.20
C ARG A 130 22.68 -14.29 -20.90
N LEU A 131 21.70 -14.09 -20.01
CA LEU A 131 21.59 -14.80 -18.73
C LEU A 131 21.00 -16.20 -18.86
N ALA A 132 20.35 -16.51 -19.99
CA ALA A 132 19.79 -17.83 -20.22
C ALA A 132 20.88 -18.91 -20.28
N THR A 133 20.66 -20.02 -19.58
CA THR A 133 21.58 -21.17 -19.54
C THR A 133 20.92 -22.39 -20.18
N ASP A 134 21.58 -23.00 -21.17
CA ASP A 134 21.12 -24.22 -21.85
C ASP A 134 19.66 -24.16 -22.35
N GLY A 135 19.23 -22.99 -22.85
CA GLY A 135 17.87 -22.78 -23.35
C GLY A 135 16.81 -22.54 -22.26
N THR A 136 17.22 -22.45 -20.99
CA THR A 136 16.37 -22.08 -19.86
C THR A 136 16.49 -20.57 -19.61
N PRO A 137 15.37 -19.81 -19.57
CA PRO A 137 15.42 -18.39 -19.27
C PRO A 137 15.86 -18.13 -17.82
N PRO A 138 16.45 -16.97 -17.52
CA PRO A 138 16.72 -16.56 -16.14
C PRO A 138 15.42 -16.42 -15.33
N THR A 139 15.53 -16.47 -14.01
CA THR A 139 14.48 -16.00 -13.10
C THR A 139 14.51 -14.48 -12.95
N ALA A 140 13.44 -13.89 -12.41
CA ALA A 140 13.43 -12.47 -12.07
C ALA A 140 14.53 -12.13 -11.05
N ASP A 141 14.73 -12.99 -10.05
CA ASP A 141 15.79 -12.82 -9.05
C ASP A 141 17.19 -12.87 -9.70
N GLN A 142 17.42 -13.79 -10.66
CA GLN A 142 18.69 -13.84 -11.40
C GLN A 142 18.91 -12.61 -12.28
N MET A 143 17.84 -12.01 -12.82
CA MET A 143 17.94 -10.73 -13.51
C MET A 143 18.32 -9.60 -12.55
N ASP A 144 17.73 -9.55 -11.35
CA ASP A 144 18.08 -8.55 -10.33
C ASP A 144 19.49 -8.74 -9.76
N GLU A 145 19.98 -9.99 -9.66
CA GLU A 145 21.28 -10.32 -9.07
C GLU A 145 22.45 -10.24 -10.07
N GLU A 146 22.24 -10.67 -11.33
CA GLU A 146 23.31 -10.87 -12.31
C GLU A 146 23.13 -10.06 -13.60
N GLY A 147 21.98 -9.40 -13.76
CA GLY A 147 21.61 -8.64 -14.94
C GLY A 147 22.06 -7.19 -14.92
N ALA A 148 22.17 -6.61 -16.12
CA ALA A 148 22.38 -5.17 -16.29
C ALA A 148 21.13 -4.33 -15.94
N TYR A 149 19.95 -4.96 -15.81
CA TYR A 149 18.66 -4.32 -15.58
C TYR A 149 17.88 -5.05 -14.49
N SER A 150 17.00 -4.33 -13.80
CA SER A 150 16.14 -4.95 -12.79
C SER A 150 14.93 -5.66 -13.39
N ALA A 151 14.36 -6.63 -12.66
CA ALA A 151 13.08 -7.23 -12.97
C ALA A 151 11.94 -6.19 -13.00
N ARG A 152 12.07 -5.10 -12.24
CA ARG A 152 11.14 -3.96 -12.30
C ARG A 152 11.21 -3.23 -13.65
N THR A 153 12.41 -2.98 -14.16
CA THR A 153 12.60 -2.40 -15.50
C THR A 153 11.97 -3.28 -16.57
N CYS A 154 12.09 -4.61 -16.43
CA CYS A 154 11.44 -5.57 -17.32
C CYS A 154 9.91 -5.50 -17.23
N HIS A 155 9.37 -5.35 -16.02
CA HIS A 155 7.93 -5.16 -15.82
C HIS A 155 7.43 -3.85 -16.45
N ASP A 156 8.15 -2.75 -16.28
CA ASP A 156 7.72 -1.43 -16.78
C ASP A 156 7.72 -1.38 -18.31
N LEU A 157 8.66 -2.07 -18.97
CA LEU A 157 8.77 -2.10 -20.44
C LEU A 157 7.84 -3.11 -21.11
N PHE A 158 7.55 -4.25 -20.48
CA PHE A 158 6.79 -5.36 -21.08
C PHE A 158 5.42 -5.62 -20.44
N GLY A 159 5.11 -4.95 -19.33
CA GLY A 159 3.92 -5.19 -18.51
C GLY A 159 4.06 -6.36 -17.54
N SER A 160 4.89 -7.37 -17.85
CA SER A 160 5.21 -8.46 -16.92
C SER A 160 6.52 -9.17 -17.27
N TRP A 161 7.11 -9.86 -16.29
CA TRP A 161 8.25 -10.75 -16.52
C TRP A 161 7.93 -11.86 -17.54
N SER A 162 6.72 -12.41 -17.48
CA SER A 162 6.29 -13.44 -18.43
C SER A 162 6.19 -12.92 -19.87
N ASP A 163 5.85 -11.65 -20.05
CA ASP A 163 5.83 -11.01 -21.37
C ASP A 163 7.23 -10.71 -21.88
N ALA A 164 8.14 -10.28 -21.00
CA ALA A 164 9.55 -10.12 -21.34
C ALA A 164 10.19 -11.44 -21.81
N LEU A 165 9.92 -12.55 -21.10
CA LEU A 165 10.37 -13.88 -21.52
C LEU A 165 9.78 -14.32 -22.86
N ARG A 166 8.49 -14.06 -23.11
CA ARG A 166 7.85 -14.36 -24.39
C ARG A 166 8.46 -13.55 -25.53
N ALA A 167 8.70 -12.26 -25.31
CA ALA A 167 9.34 -11.39 -26.29
C ALA A 167 10.77 -11.84 -26.61
N ALA A 168 11.47 -12.41 -25.62
CA ALA A 168 12.78 -13.04 -25.78
C ALA A 168 12.73 -14.47 -26.36
N GLY A 169 11.56 -14.98 -26.73
CA GLY A 169 11.39 -16.30 -27.36
C GLY A 169 11.36 -17.48 -26.38
N TYR A 170 11.30 -17.22 -25.08
CA TYR A 170 11.19 -18.25 -24.05
C TYR A 170 9.74 -18.52 -23.65
N LYS A 171 9.47 -19.75 -23.24
CA LYS A 171 8.19 -20.10 -22.61
C LYS A 171 8.28 -19.76 -21.11
N PRO A 172 7.50 -18.80 -20.60
CA PRO A 172 7.58 -18.43 -19.19
C PRO A 172 7.14 -19.59 -18.29
N PRO A 173 7.64 -19.65 -17.03
CA PRO A 173 7.12 -20.57 -16.03
C PRO A 173 5.62 -20.32 -15.83
N ARG A 174 4.81 -21.39 -15.78
CA ARG A 174 3.34 -21.27 -15.64
C ARG A 174 3.00 -20.62 -14.30
N THR A 175 2.26 -19.52 -14.34
CA THR A 175 1.78 -18.87 -13.11
C THR A 175 0.61 -19.66 -12.51
N GLY A 176 0.34 -19.47 -11.21
CA GLY A 176 -0.74 -20.15 -10.49
C GLY A 176 -2.14 -20.03 -11.12
N ASN A 177 -2.35 -19.05 -12.00
CA ASN A 177 -3.61 -18.84 -12.73
C ASN A 177 -3.70 -19.63 -14.05
N GLU A 178 -2.69 -20.39 -14.47
CA GLU A 178 -2.67 -21.11 -15.77
C GLU A 178 -2.83 -22.64 -15.65
N TYR A 179 -2.98 -23.19 -14.44
CA TYR A 179 -3.22 -24.62 -14.21
C TYR A 179 -4.69 -24.96 -14.37
N THR A 180 -5.07 -25.87 -15.25
CA THR A 180 -6.46 -26.27 -15.45
C THR A 180 -7.03 -26.99 -14.22
N LYS A 181 -8.36 -26.99 -14.04
CA LYS A 181 -8.99 -27.81 -13.00
C LYS A 181 -8.60 -29.28 -13.13
N ALA A 182 -8.51 -29.81 -14.37
CA ALA A 182 -8.11 -31.18 -14.63
C ALA A 182 -6.71 -31.51 -14.09
N GLU A 183 -5.69 -30.67 -14.38
CA GLU A 183 -4.32 -30.88 -13.89
C GLU A 183 -4.22 -30.89 -12.36
N LEU A 184 -5.06 -30.10 -11.68
CA LEU A 184 -5.13 -30.05 -10.23
C LEU A 184 -5.83 -31.30 -9.65
N LEU A 185 -6.88 -31.78 -10.30
CA LEU A 185 -7.58 -33.00 -9.89
C LEU A 185 -6.71 -34.25 -10.08
N ASP A 186 -5.96 -34.32 -11.19
CA ASP A 186 -5.03 -35.43 -11.46
C ASP A 186 -3.95 -35.55 -10.37
N GLU A 187 -3.46 -34.41 -9.86
CA GLU A 187 -2.46 -34.41 -8.78
C GLU A 187 -3.07 -34.81 -7.42
N LEU A 188 -4.31 -34.43 -7.14
CA LEU A 188 -5.04 -34.94 -5.97
C LEU A 188 -5.28 -36.45 -6.08
N GLU A 189 -5.64 -36.95 -7.26
CA GLU A 189 -5.84 -38.39 -7.52
C GLU A 189 -4.53 -39.17 -7.36
N ARG A 190 -3.41 -38.64 -7.88
CA ARG A 190 -2.09 -39.25 -7.73
C ARG A 190 -1.71 -39.41 -6.25
N LEU A 191 -1.81 -38.33 -5.47
CA LEU A 191 -1.51 -38.37 -4.04
C LEU A 191 -2.50 -39.24 -3.26
N ALA A 192 -3.77 -39.26 -3.67
CA ALA A 192 -4.76 -40.11 -3.03
C ALA A 192 -4.47 -41.60 -3.24
N LYS A 193 -3.99 -41.98 -4.44
CA LYS A 193 -3.50 -43.35 -4.72
C LYS A 193 -2.24 -43.67 -3.90
N GLU A 194 -1.34 -42.71 -3.73
CA GLU A 194 -0.10 -42.87 -2.96
C GLU A 194 -0.37 -43.10 -1.47
N PHE A 195 -1.26 -42.30 -0.85
CA PHE A 195 -1.56 -42.40 0.58
C PHE A 195 -2.70 -43.36 0.92
N GLY A 196 -3.39 -43.92 -0.09
CA GLY A 196 -4.59 -44.74 0.09
C GLY A 196 -5.80 -43.97 0.64
N ARG A 197 -5.72 -42.63 0.71
CA ARG A 197 -6.77 -41.72 1.17
C ARG A 197 -6.55 -40.33 0.59
N SER A 198 -7.56 -39.47 0.67
CA SER A 198 -7.42 -38.06 0.28
C SER A 198 -6.21 -37.37 0.95
N PRO A 199 -5.41 -36.60 0.19
CA PRO A 199 -4.29 -35.86 0.76
C PRO A 199 -4.78 -34.69 1.61
N THR A 200 -4.00 -34.37 2.63
CA THR A 200 -4.11 -33.12 3.41
C THR A 200 -3.37 -31.98 2.71
N THR A 201 -3.66 -30.74 3.10
CA THR A 201 -2.94 -29.55 2.60
C THR A 201 -1.45 -29.60 2.92
N ARG A 202 -1.07 -30.19 4.07
CA ARG A 202 0.33 -30.41 4.46
C ARG A 202 1.02 -31.41 3.53
N GLU A 203 0.36 -32.53 3.25
CA GLU A 203 0.91 -33.54 2.33
C GLU A 203 1.03 -33.02 0.90
N MET A 204 0.11 -32.16 0.45
CA MET A 204 0.26 -31.46 -0.83
C MET A 204 1.46 -30.51 -0.83
N ARG A 205 1.75 -29.84 0.28
CA ARG A 205 2.94 -28.98 0.41
C ARG A 205 4.24 -29.79 0.40
N GLU A 206 4.24 -30.97 1.04
CA GLU A 206 5.43 -31.79 1.22
C GLU A 206 5.70 -32.72 0.02
N HIS A 207 4.65 -33.22 -0.64
CA HIS A 207 4.73 -34.27 -1.67
C HIS A 207 4.05 -33.91 -3.00
N GLY A 208 3.35 -32.78 -3.06
CA GLY A 208 2.58 -32.36 -4.21
C GLY A 208 3.32 -31.39 -5.12
N LYS A 209 2.87 -31.31 -6.37
CA LYS A 209 3.43 -30.40 -7.39
C LYS A 209 2.96 -28.96 -7.25
N TYR A 210 1.86 -28.73 -6.55
CA TYR A 210 1.18 -27.43 -6.51
C TYR A 210 0.98 -26.97 -5.08
N THR A 211 0.98 -25.65 -4.86
CA THR A 211 0.67 -25.08 -3.56
C THR A 211 -0.84 -25.11 -3.28
N ALA A 212 -1.22 -25.21 -2.01
CA ALA A 212 -2.64 -25.21 -1.60
C ALA A 212 -3.40 -23.96 -2.08
N SER A 213 -2.71 -22.83 -2.25
CA SER A 213 -3.31 -21.57 -2.75
C SER A 213 -3.84 -21.68 -4.19
N VAL A 214 -3.25 -22.53 -5.03
CA VAL A 214 -3.75 -22.77 -6.40
C VAL A 214 -5.12 -23.47 -6.35
N TYR A 215 -5.31 -24.40 -5.41
CA TYR A 215 -6.59 -25.08 -5.21
C TYR A 215 -7.66 -24.14 -4.68
N PHE A 216 -7.34 -23.29 -3.68
CA PHE A 216 -8.28 -22.31 -3.14
C PHE A 216 -8.82 -21.35 -4.21
N ARG A 217 -7.95 -20.92 -5.14
CA ARG A 217 -8.36 -20.02 -6.24
C ARG A 217 -9.25 -20.69 -7.28
N ARG A 218 -9.20 -22.02 -7.43
CA ARG A 218 -9.89 -22.73 -8.52
C ARG A 218 -11.13 -23.49 -8.08
N PHE A 219 -11.20 -23.90 -6.83
CA PHE A 219 -12.27 -24.74 -6.30
C PHE A 219 -12.99 -24.11 -5.11
N ASP A 220 -12.72 -22.84 -4.78
CA ASP A 220 -13.27 -22.12 -3.62
C ASP A 220 -12.76 -22.63 -2.25
N SER A 221 -12.47 -23.92 -2.10
CA SER A 221 -11.78 -24.48 -0.93
C SER A 221 -11.00 -25.76 -1.25
N TRP A 222 -10.16 -26.20 -0.29
CA TRP A 222 -9.47 -27.50 -0.38
C TRP A 222 -10.45 -28.67 -0.42
N ASN A 223 -11.48 -28.65 0.42
CA ASN A 223 -12.44 -29.74 0.50
C ASN A 223 -13.37 -29.78 -0.71
N ASP A 224 -13.66 -28.65 -1.34
CA ASP A 224 -14.30 -28.60 -2.65
C ASP A 224 -13.42 -29.24 -3.73
N ALA A 225 -12.11 -29.01 -3.72
CA ALA A 225 -11.17 -29.67 -4.63
C ALA A 225 -11.12 -31.19 -4.41
N ILE A 226 -11.08 -31.65 -3.14
CA ILE A 226 -11.12 -33.08 -2.79
C ILE A 226 -12.44 -33.73 -3.23
N ARG A 227 -13.59 -33.05 -3.05
CA ARG A 227 -14.89 -33.52 -3.52
C ARG A 227 -14.98 -33.54 -5.04
N ALA A 228 -14.43 -32.54 -5.72
CA ALA A 228 -14.35 -32.49 -7.18
C ALA A 228 -13.44 -33.60 -7.74
N ALA A 229 -12.45 -34.06 -6.97
CA ALA A 229 -11.61 -35.21 -7.30
C ALA A 229 -12.29 -36.56 -6.99
N GLY A 230 -13.55 -36.57 -6.52
CA GLY A 230 -14.31 -37.78 -6.23
C GLY A 230 -13.98 -38.43 -4.88
N TYR A 231 -13.30 -37.72 -3.98
CA TYR A 231 -12.94 -38.27 -2.67
C TYR A 231 -13.67 -37.59 -1.50
N THR A 232 -13.67 -38.26 -0.35
CA THR A 232 -14.21 -37.75 0.92
C THR A 232 -13.14 -36.99 1.70
N PRO A 233 -13.34 -35.71 2.05
CA PRO A 233 -12.40 -34.96 2.88
C PRO A 233 -12.05 -35.68 4.20
N ALA A 234 -10.80 -35.57 4.65
CA ALA A 234 -10.32 -36.24 5.87
C ALA A 234 -11.14 -35.91 7.13
N ALA A 235 -11.72 -34.71 7.21
CA ALA A 235 -12.60 -34.30 8.30
C ALA A 235 -14.01 -34.95 8.25
N SER A 236 -14.37 -35.63 7.16
CA SER A 236 -15.65 -36.29 6.93
C SER A 236 -15.57 -37.83 6.96
N SER A 237 -14.44 -38.41 7.41
CA SER A 237 -14.30 -39.87 7.59
C SER A 237 -15.27 -40.40 8.67
N PRO A 238 -15.90 -41.59 8.50
CA PRO A 238 -16.83 -42.17 9.46
C PRO A 238 -16.26 -42.31 10.89
N ASP A 239 -14.98 -42.70 11.02
CA ASP A 239 -14.30 -42.88 12.32
C ASP A 239 -14.18 -41.58 13.14
N ALA A 240 -14.21 -40.41 12.48
CA ALA A 240 -14.11 -39.11 13.14
C ALA A 240 -15.49 -38.47 13.41
N SER A 241 -16.58 -39.14 13.03
CA SER A 241 -17.94 -38.61 13.09
C SER A 241 -18.64 -38.85 14.42
N GLU A 242 -18.30 -39.92 15.14
CA GLU A 242 -18.93 -40.30 16.41
C GLU A 242 -18.51 -39.44 17.61
N GLN A 243 -17.45 -38.64 17.49
CA GLN A 243 -16.93 -37.75 18.56
C GLN A 243 -17.07 -36.25 18.24
N ARG A 244 -17.82 -35.87 17.19
CA ARG A 244 -17.89 -34.48 16.70
C ARG A 244 -19.20 -33.80 17.02
N ILE A 245 -19.11 -32.56 17.51
CA ILE A 245 -20.24 -31.63 17.66
C ILE A 245 -21.02 -31.54 16.33
N PRO A 246 -22.35 -31.76 16.33
CA PRO A 246 -23.19 -31.66 15.14
C PRO A 246 -23.04 -30.32 14.42
N ALA A 247 -23.12 -30.34 13.08
CA ALA A 247 -23.05 -29.10 12.30
C ALA A 247 -24.20 -28.14 12.64
N SER A 248 -25.40 -28.66 12.91
CA SER A 248 -26.56 -27.86 13.35
C SER A 248 -26.28 -27.13 14.65
N GLU A 249 -25.69 -27.81 15.63
CA GLU A 249 -25.37 -27.25 16.94
C GLU A 249 -24.33 -26.12 16.84
N LEU A 250 -23.34 -26.26 15.97
CA LEU A 250 -22.41 -25.16 15.68
C LEU A 250 -23.14 -23.97 15.01
N LEU A 251 -24.06 -24.20 14.08
CA LEU A 251 -24.81 -23.11 13.43
C LEU A 251 -25.76 -22.40 14.40
N GLU A 252 -26.46 -23.15 15.25
CA GLU A 252 -27.31 -22.60 16.33
C GLU A 252 -26.50 -21.73 17.30
N GLU A 253 -25.25 -22.11 17.56
CA GLU A 253 -24.36 -21.31 18.40
C GLU A 253 -23.90 -20.01 17.71
N ILE A 254 -23.74 -20.00 16.38
CA ILE A 254 -23.53 -18.75 15.62
C ILE A 254 -24.77 -17.86 15.73
N ASP A 255 -25.98 -18.40 15.56
CA ASP A 255 -27.22 -17.63 15.64
C ASP A 255 -27.43 -17.04 17.04
N ARG A 256 -27.23 -17.84 18.10
CA ARG A 256 -27.27 -17.37 19.49
C ARG A 256 -26.30 -16.21 19.72
N LEU A 257 -25.06 -16.37 19.27
CA LEU A 257 -24.05 -15.32 19.44
C LEU A 257 -24.39 -14.09 18.60
N ALA A 258 -24.99 -14.27 17.43
CA ALA A 258 -25.43 -13.18 16.57
C ALA A 258 -26.49 -12.31 17.24
N ASP A 259 -27.47 -12.95 17.90
CA ASP A 259 -28.48 -12.26 18.71
C ASP A 259 -27.84 -11.49 19.87
N GLN A 260 -26.81 -12.06 20.51
CA GLN A 260 -26.10 -11.43 21.64
C GLN A 260 -25.28 -10.21 21.21
N VAL A 261 -24.59 -10.28 20.07
CA VAL A 261 -23.75 -9.18 19.58
C VAL A 261 -24.52 -8.18 18.71
N GLY A 262 -25.78 -8.51 18.35
CA GLY A 262 -26.67 -7.66 17.56
C GLY A 262 -26.31 -7.64 16.08
N GLY A 263 -25.77 -8.73 15.54
CA GLY A 263 -25.25 -8.79 14.18
C GLY A 263 -24.38 -10.01 13.93
N ARG A 264 -23.65 -10.00 12.82
CA ARG A 264 -22.82 -11.14 12.41
C ARG A 264 -21.62 -11.31 13.36
N PRO A 265 -21.45 -12.46 14.04
CA PRO A 265 -20.33 -12.64 14.97
C PRO A 265 -18.97 -12.71 14.27
N THR A 266 -17.94 -12.12 14.89
CA THR A 266 -16.55 -12.30 14.49
C THR A 266 -15.96 -13.59 15.08
N ALA A 267 -14.87 -14.06 14.50
CA ALA A 267 -14.12 -15.21 15.03
C ALA A 267 -13.61 -14.94 16.47
N GLU A 268 -13.22 -13.70 16.75
CA GLU A 268 -12.78 -13.27 18.08
C GLU A 268 -13.94 -13.35 19.09
N GLN A 269 -15.10 -12.79 18.75
CA GLN A 269 -16.30 -12.88 19.58
C GLN A 269 -16.73 -14.33 19.84
N MET A 270 -16.60 -15.21 18.85
CA MET A 270 -16.89 -16.65 19.05
C MET A 270 -15.90 -17.31 20.01
N ASN A 271 -14.61 -16.95 19.97
CA ASN A 271 -13.64 -17.48 20.94
C ASN A 271 -13.83 -16.90 22.35
N GLU A 272 -14.30 -15.66 22.47
CA GLU A 272 -14.48 -14.96 23.76
C GLU A 272 -15.82 -15.25 24.45
N HIS A 273 -16.89 -15.42 23.66
CA HIS A 273 -18.26 -15.47 24.15
C HIS A 273 -19.04 -16.68 23.64
N GLY A 274 -18.45 -17.46 22.73
CA GLY A 274 -19.04 -18.66 22.18
C GLY A 274 -18.81 -19.89 23.04
N GLN A 275 -19.69 -20.88 22.87
CA GLN A 275 -19.56 -22.19 23.52
C GLN A 275 -18.45 -23.04 22.91
N TYR A 276 -18.06 -22.75 21.67
CA TYR A 276 -17.10 -23.52 20.91
C TYR A 276 -15.98 -22.64 20.35
N SER A 277 -14.76 -23.17 20.38
CA SER A 277 -13.61 -22.56 19.68
C SER A 277 -13.88 -22.48 18.18
N VAL A 278 -13.40 -21.40 17.54
CA VAL A 278 -13.41 -21.23 16.08
C VAL A 278 -12.80 -22.43 15.33
N HIS A 279 -11.89 -23.18 15.97
CA HIS A 279 -11.32 -24.40 15.39
C HIS A 279 -12.38 -25.48 15.10
N ALA A 280 -13.41 -25.61 15.93
CA ALA A 280 -14.51 -26.55 15.68
C ALA A 280 -15.24 -26.21 14.37
N TYR A 281 -15.43 -24.91 14.11
CA TYR A 281 -16.05 -24.39 12.90
C TYR A 281 -15.15 -24.54 11.69
N VAL A 282 -13.87 -24.17 11.78
CA VAL A 282 -12.90 -24.35 10.69
C VAL A 282 -12.79 -25.82 10.31
N ASN A 283 -12.78 -26.73 11.29
CA ASN A 283 -12.72 -28.16 11.02
C ASN A 283 -14.00 -28.73 10.38
N ARG A 284 -15.16 -28.13 10.64
CA ARG A 284 -16.47 -28.61 10.13
C ARG A 284 -16.88 -27.94 8.82
N PHE A 285 -16.54 -26.67 8.66
CA PHE A 285 -17.01 -25.80 7.59
C PHE A 285 -15.88 -25.31 6.67
N ASP A 286 -14.65 -25.77 6.89
CA ASP A 286 -13.43 -25.45 6.12
C ASP A 286 -12.86 -24.05 6.40
N SER A 287 -13.70 -23.13 6.87
CA SER A 287 -13.31 -21.83 7.40
C SER A 287 -14.41 -21.22 8.27
N TRP A 288 -14.06 -20.22 9.09
CA TRP A 288 -15.06 -19.41 9.81
C TRP A 288 -16.04 -18.73 8.85
N ASN A 289 -15.56 -18.18 7.73
CA ASN A 289 -16.39 -17.52 6.73
C ASN A 289 -17.42 -18.45 6.10
N ASN A 290 -17.07 -19.71 5.87
CA ASN A 290 -18.02 -20.70 5.37
C ASN A 290 -19.06 -21.07 6.43
N ALA A 291 -18.69 -21.09 7.71
CA ALA A 291 -19.62 -21.30 8.82
C ALA A 291 -20.64 -20.14 8.88
N ILE A 292 -20.15 -18.90 8.85
CA ILE A 292 -20.95 -17.67 8.78
C ILE A 292 -21.89 -17.68 7.56
N LYS A 293 -21.39 -18.08 6.38
CA LYS A 293 -22.20 -18.23 5.16
C LYS A 293 -23.30 -19.28 5.32
N ARG A 294 -23.00 -20.42 5.96
CA ARG A 294 -23.98 -21.49 6.22
C ARG A 294 -25.01 -21.11 7.28
N ALA A 295 -24.65 -20.23 8.22
CA ALA A 295 -25.58 -19.60 9.16
C ALA A 295 -26.42 -18.48 8.52
N GLY A 296 -26.30 -18.26 7.20
CA GLY A 296 -27.12 -17.28 6.48
C GLY A 296 -26.59 -15.85 6.50
N PHE A 297 -25.39 -15.62 7.03
CA PHE A 297 -24.73 -14.32 7.04
C PHE A 297 -23.77 -14.15 5.86
N SER A 298 -23.52 -12.91 5.42
CA SER A 298 -22.46 -12.64 4.44
C SER A 298 -21.06 -12.97 5.04
N PRO A 299 -20.13 -13.61 4.32
CA PRO A 299 -18.78 -13.89 4.82
C PRO A 299 -17.91 -12.62 4.94
N PHE A 300 -16.85 -12.65 5.73
CA PHE A 300 -15.89 -11.53 5.84
C PHE A 300 -14.89 -11.57 4.68
N ILE A 301 -15.01 -10.66 3.70
CA ILE A 301 -14.20 -10.67 2.47
C ILE A 301 -13.07 -9.62 2.48
N GLY A 302 -12.36 -9.46 3.61
CA GLY A 302 -11.08 -8.72 3.68
C GLY A 302 -11.08 -7.22 3.34
N THR A 303 -12.16 -6.66 2.80
CA THR A 303 -12.39 -5.22 2.65
C THR A 303 -13.04 -4.70 3.93
N SER A 304 -12.77 -3.46 4.32
CA SER A 304 -13.46 -2.87 5.49
C SER A 304 -14.96 -2.72 5.28
N GLU A 305 -15.42 -2.71 4.03
CA GLU A 305 -16.83 -2.69 3.65
C GLU A 305 -17.55 -3.97 4.09
N ASP A 306 -16.85 -5.11 4.08
CA ASP A 306 -17.38 -6.42 4.45
C ASP A 306 -17.22 -6.77 5.93
N LEU A 307 -16.54 -5.95 6.74
CA LEU A 307 -16.36 -6.24 8.17
C LEU A 307 -17.54 -5.75 9.01
N PHE A 308 -18.13 -4.60 8.65
CA PHE A 308 -19.19 -3.94 9.42
C PHE A 308 -20.22 -3.31 8.49
N SER A 309 -21.49 -3.64 8.69
CA SER A 309 -22.63 -2.96 8.06
C SER A 309 -22.69 -1.50 8.48
N ARG A 310 -23.39 -0.70 7.67
CA ARG A 310 -23.62 0.72 7.96
C ARG A 310 -24.35 0.89 9.30
N GLU A 311 -25.29 -0.01 9.58
CA GLU A 311 -26.11 -0.04 10.78
C GLU A 311 -25.30 -0.41 12.03
N GLU A 312 -24.36 -1.36 11.94
CA GLU A 312 -23.46 -1.73 13.06
C GLU A 312 -22.57 -0.55 13.46
N LEU A 313 -22.00 0.15 12.48
CA LEU A 313 -21.18 1.35 12.73
C LEU A 313 -22.01 2.49 13.33
N ILE A 314 -23.23 2.74 12.83
CA ILE A 314 -24.14 3.74 13.42
C ILE A 314 -24.49 3.39 14.87
N THR A 315 -24.76 2.12 15.14
CA THR A 315 -25.12 1.64 16.48
C THR A 315 -23.99 1.87 17.47
N GLU A 316 -22.75 1.59 17.07
CA GLU A 316 -21.59 1.82 17.92
C GLU A 316 -21.31 3.32 18.15
N LEU A 317 -21.49 4.18 17.13
CA LEU A 317 -21.39 5.63 17.32
C LEU A 317 -22.43 6.15 18.31
N ARG A 318 -23.67 5.68 18.22
CA ARG A 318 -24.74 6.05 19.16
C ARG A 318 -24.43 5.59 20.58
N ARG A 319 -24.00 4.33 20.73
CA ARG A 319 -23.60 3.77 22.03
C ARG A 319 -22.48 4.60 22.65
N LEU A 320 -21.41 4.85 21.89
CA LEU A 320 -20.27 5.62 22.39
C LEU A 320 -20.67 7.07 22.70
N GLY A 321 -21.54 7.68 21.89
CA GLY A 321 -22.04 9.03 22.15
C GLY A 321 -22.85 9.13 23.44
N ASN A 322 -23.61 8.09 23.79
CA ASN A 322 -24.28 8.00 25.09
C ASN A 322 -23.28 7.84 26.25
N VAL A 323 -22.16 7.13 26.05
CA VAL A 323 -21.12 6.95 27.08
C VAL A 323 -20.36 8.25 27.34
N VAL A 324 -20.08 9.03 26.29
CA VAL A 324 -19.33 10.28 26.42
C VAL A 324 -20.20 11.53 26.53
N ASP A 325 -21.54 11.36 26.50
CA ASP A 325 -22.58 12.39 26.50
C ASP A 325 -22.37 13.52 25.47
N ARG A 326 -21.84 13.15 24.30
CA ARG A 326 -21.55 14.07 23.18
C ARG A 326 -21.23 13.30 21.91
N PRO A 327 -21.21 13.94 20.72
CA PRO A 327 -20.71 13.33 19.49
C PRO A 327 -19.30 12.77 19.70
N PRO A 328 -19.05 11.46 19.52
CA PRO A 328 -17.74 10.89 19.76
C PRO A 328 -16.65 11.47 18.85
N THR A 329 -15.47 11.67 19.42
CA THR A 329 -14.26 11.99 18.64
C THR A 329 -13.60 10.72 18.11
N VAL A 330 -12.83 10.85 17.03
CA VAL A 330 -11.98 9.76 16.50
C VAL A 330 -11.11 9.15 17.59
N ARG A 331 -10.50 9.99 18.44
CA ARG A 331 -9.66 9.55 19.56
C ARG A 331 -10.46 8.72 20.58
N GLN A 332 -11.67 9.16 20.94
CA GLN A 332 -12.52 8.39 21.84
C GLN A 332 -13.00 7.07 21.23
N MET A 333 -13.20 7.01 19.90
CA MET A 333 -13.48 5.73 19.23
C MET A 333 -12.27 4.80 19.29
N THR A 334 -11.05 5.32 19.13
CA THR A 334 -9.83 4.53 19.31
C THR A 334 -9.67 4.03 20.75
N GLU A 335 -10.00 4.85 21.74
CA GLU A 335 -9.77 4.55 23.16
C GLU A 335 -10.90 3.74 23.83
N LEU A 336 -12.15 3.94 23.41
CA LEU A 336 -13.36 3.43 24.09
C LEU A 336 -14.36 2.75 23.14
N GLY A 337 -14.10 2.82 21.84
CA GLY A 337 -14.94 2.24 20.81
C GLY A 337 -14.63 0.77 20.60
N ARG A 338 -15.65 0.03 20.15
CA ARG A 338 -15.51 -1.38 19.78
C ARG A 338 -14.80 -1.58 18.45
N TYR A 339 -14.75 -0.54 17.62
CA TYR A 339 -14.20 -0.60 16.28
C TYR A 339 -13.17 0.51 16.09
N SER A 340 -12.15 0.23 15.29
CA SER A 340 -11.21 1.28 14.85
C SER A 340 -11.95 2.37 14.07
N PRO A 341 -11.39 3.59 13.94
CA PRO A 341 -12.04 4.67 13.17
C PRO A 341 -12.09 4.45 11.65
N SER A 342 -11.23 3.57 11.12
CA SER A 342 -11.03 3.38 9.68
C SER A 342 -12.25 2.88 8.88
N PRO A 343 -13.11 1.97 9.41
CA PRO A 343 -14.35 1.56 8.74
C PRO A 343 -15.36 2.70 8.59
N TYR A 344 -15.41 3.64 9.53
CA TYR A 344 -16.33 4.78 9.47
C TYR A 344 -15.97 5.74 8.33
N LYS A 345 -14.69 6.08 8.18
CA LYS A 345 -14.25 6.89 7.05
C LYS A 345 -14.57 6.20 5.72
N ARG A 346 -14.21 4.92 5.59
CA ARG A 346 -14.41 4.18 4.33
C ARG A 346 -15.88 3.97 3.96
N ARG A 347 -16.75 3.72 4.94
CA ARG A 347 -18.17 3.41 4.67
C ARG A 347 -19.07 4.63 4.48
N PHE A 348 -18.71 5.75 5.10
CA PHE A 348 -19.50 6.99 5.09
C PHE A 348 -18.80 8.14 4.34
N GLY A 349 -17.63 7.91 3.76
CA GLY A 349 -16.75 8.94 3.17
C GLY A 349 -15.94 9.69 4.22
N SER A 350 -16.57 10.07 5.34
CA SER A 350 -15.86 10.75 6.43
C SER A 350 -16.39 10.40 7.82
N TRP A 351 -15.60 10.73 8.85
CA TRP A 351 -16.04 10.66 10.24
C TRP A 351 -17.25 11.56 10.51
N VAL A 352 -17.31 12.73 9.86
CA VAL A 352 -18.41 13.69 10.00
C VAL A 352 -19.70 13.12 9.41
N GLU A 353 -19.62 12.49 8.24
CA GLU A 353 -20.76 11.81 7.62
C GLU A 353 -21.25 10.62 8.44
N ALA A 354 -20.32 9.88 9.06
CA ALA A 354 -20.68 8.80 9.98
C ALA A 354 -21.44 9.33 11.22
N LEU A 355 -20.99 10.46 11.80
CA LEU A 355 -21.68 11.12 12.92
C LEU A 355 -23.07 11.62 12.53
N ARG A 356 -23.20 12.26 11.35
CA ARG A 356 -24.49 12.73 10.81
C ARG A 356 -25.44 11.56 10.59
N ALA A 357 -24.96 10.47 9.98
CA ALA A 357 -25.75 9.25 9.79
C ALA A 357 -26.18 8.61 11.11
N ALA A 358 -25.38 8.76 12.17
CA ALA A 358 -25.73 8.32 13.51
C ALA A 358 -26.70 9.27 14.25
N GLY A 359 -27.01 10.45 13.69
CA GLY A 359 -27.93 11.44 14.26
C GLY A 359 -27.26 12.44 15.21
N PHE A 360 -25.94 12.55 15.19
CA PHE A 360 -25.21 13.55 15.95
C PHE A 360 -24.98 14.82 15.15
N GLU A 361 -25.04 15.97 15.84
CA GLU A 361 -24.58 17.25 15.30
C GLU A 361 -23.06 17.39 15.54
N PRO A 362 -22.21 17.39 14.50
CA PRO A 362 -20.76 17.47 14.68
C PRO A 362 -20.32 18.79 15.32
N THR A 363 -19.32 18.74 16.21
CA THR A 363 -18.80 19.95 16.86
C THR A 363 -18.01 20.84 15.90
N THR A 364 -17.90 22.14 16.21
CA THR A 364 -17.13 23.12 15.41
C THR A 364 -15.68 22.69 15.15
N HIS A 365 -15.03 22.04 16.12
CA HIS A 365 -13.67 21.51 15.95
C HIS A 365 -13.61 20.31 14.99
N GLN A 366 -14.66 19.47 14.95
CA GLN A 366 -14.75 18.33 14.02
C GLN A 366 -15.02 18.81 12.58
N LEU A 367 -15.80 19.88 12.42
CA LEU A 367 -16.06 20.51 11.12
C LEU A 367 -14.82 21.22 10.54
N ARG A 368 -13.96 21.82 11.39
CA ARG A 368 -12.74 22.51 10.93
C ARG A 368 -11.70 21.57 10.31
N ARG A 369 -11.73 20.28 10.63
CA ARG A 369 -10.84 19.24 10.08
C ARG A 369 -11.50 18.41 8.98
N TYR A 370 -12.72 18.77 8.59
CA TYR A 370 -13.49 18.11 7.55
C TYR A 370 -13.36 18.91 6.25
N ASP A 371 -12.84 18.27 5.22
CA ASP A 371 -12.76 18.80 3.86
C ASP A 371 -13.75 18.03 2.98
N PRO A 372 -14.87 18.64 2.57
CA PRO A 372 -15.89 17.97 1.76
C PRO A 372 -15.41 17.66 0.33
N ASP A 373 -14.39 18.36 -0.18
CA ASP A 373 -13.98 18.31 -1.59
C ASP A 373 -12.78 17.37 -1.82
N SER A 374 -12.14 16.89 -0.75
CA SER A 374 -11.00 15.96 -0.84
C SER A 374 -11.30 14.56 -1.40
N ASP A 375 -12.58 14.20 -1.59
CA ASP A 375 -13.03 12.89 -2.08
C ASP A 375 -13.87 12.94 -3.38
N GLU A 376 -14.09 14.12 -4.00
CA GLU A 376 -14.86 14.21 -5.26
C GLU A 376 -14.15 13.59 -6.48
N THR A 377 -12.84 13.33 -6.40
CA THR A 377 -12.07 12.71 -7.49
C THR A 377 -12.27 11.19 -7.62
N ALA A 378 -12.95 10.53 -6.68
CA ALA A 378 -13.27 9.10 -6.78
C ALA A 378 -14.62 8.80 -7.46
N ALA A 379 -15.48 9.81 -7.64
CA ALA A 379 -16.84 9.62 -8.15
C ALA A 379 -16.96 9.63 -9.69
N ASP A 380 -15.93 10.08 -10.42
CA ASP A 380 -16.02 10.30 -11.88
C ASP A 380 -15.35 9.20 -12.75
N MET A 381 -14.98 8.06 -12.16
CA MET A 381 -14.43 6.91 -12.89
C MET A 381 -15.45 5.80 -13.19
N THR A 382 -16.74 6.12 -13.27
CA THR A 382 -17.73 5.17 -13.81
C THR A 382 -18.88 5.90 -14.50
N GLN A 383 -18.66 6.27 -15.76
CA GLN A 383 -19.74 6.41 -16.76
C GLN A 383 -19.48 5.49 -17.94
#